data_AF-A0A948FR74-F1
#
_entry.id   AF-A0A948FR74-F1
#
_cell.length_a   1.000
_cell.length_b   1.000
_cell.length_c   1.000
_cell.angle_alpha   90.00
_cell.angle_beta   90.00
_cell.angle_gamma   90.00
#
_symmetry.space_group_name_H-M   'P 1'
#
loop_
_entity.id
_entity.type
_entity.pdbx_description
1 polymer ?
#
loop_
_entity_poly.entity_id
_entity_poly.type
_entity_poly.pdbx_seq_one_letter_code
_entity_poly.pdbx_strand_id
1 'polypeptide(L)'
;HEPTGVVEDDRLRLIFTCCHPALAPEARVALTLRLLGGLTVAEIAAAFLVPETTMAQRITRAKKKIAGAHIPYRVPDEQDLPARLDAVLAVVFLVFNEGYLATSGDAPMRDDLTSEAIRLARILRALLPDVPEATGLLALLLLTDARRTARFAPGAGGELITLAEQDRSRWDRAEIREGHDLVRECLALGRPGRYQLLAAVNAVHTDAADVRDTDWSQVAALYTQLAAIDPNPIVALNRAVAIAELDGPGVALALVDDLPLEGYHAWHATRADLLRRLGRSGDARAAYDRAIGLSANPGEVAYLTRRRDQLGG
;
A
#
# COMPACT_ATOMS: atom_id res chain seq x y z
N HIS A 1 19.72 -20.81 -25.10
CA HIS A 1 19.05 -19.70 -24.41
C HIS A 1 17.71 -19.48 -25.08
N GLU A 2 16.60 -19.58 -24.34
CA GLU A 2 15.35 -19.02 -24.82
C GLU A 2 15.55 -17.49 -24.97
N PRO A 3 15.04 -16.86 -26.05
CA PRO A 3 15.12 -15.42 -26.19
C PRO A 3 14.41 -14.74 -25.01
N THR A 4 15.07 -13.78 -24.38
CA THR A 4 14.57 -13.05 -23.20
C THR A 4 13.35 -12.17 -23.50
N GLY A 5 12.99 -11.99 -24.77
CA GLY A 5 11.90 -11.13 -25.20
C GLY A 5 12.15 -9.65 -24.83
N VAL A 6 11.08 -8.85 -24.80
CA VAL A 6 11.15 -7.42 -24.44
C VAL A 6 11.38 -7.17 -22.94
N VAL A 7 11.23 -8.18 -22.09
CA VAL A 7 11.45 -8.07 -20.63
C VAL A 7 12.73 -8.80 -20.24
N GLU A 8 13.84 -8.07 -20.15
CA GLU A 8 15.16 -8.65 -19.86
C GLU A 8 15.29 -9.20 -18.44
N ASP A 9 14.65 -8.58 -17.43
CA ASP A 9 14.69 -9.05 -16.04
C ASP A 9 13.87 -10.34 -15.86
N ASP A 10 14.52 -11.42 -15.41
CA ASP A 10 13.88 -12.73 -15.24
C ASP A 10 12.65 -12.67 -14.33
N ARG A 11 12.72 -11.94 -13.20
CA ARG A 11 11.62 -11.91 -12.23
C ARG A 11 10.43 -11.13 -12.78
N LEU A 12 10.67 -9.95 -13.34
CA LEU A 12 9.63 -9.14 -13.98
C LEU A 12 8.98 -9.90 -15.14
N ARG A 13 9.79 -10.65 -15.90
CA ARG A 13 9.29 -11.52 -16.98
C ARG A 13 8.32 -12.56 -16.45
N LEU A 14 8.66 -13.27 -15.38
CA LEU A 14 7.77 -14.24 -14.75
C LEU A 14 6.48 -13.57 -14.22
N ILE A 15 6.58 -12.37 -13.65
CA ILE A 15 5.42 -11.58 -13.18
C ILE A 15 4.47 -11.28 -14.35
N PHE A 16 4.99 -10.78 -15.47
CA PHE A 16 4.18 -10.54 -16.67
C PHE A 16 3.55 -11.82 -17.21
N THR A 17 4.29 -12.93 -17.24
CA THR A 17 3.77 -14.24 -17.67
C THR A 17 2.61 -14.70 -16.79
N CYS A 18 2.74 -14.59 -15.47
CA CYS A 18 1.70 -14.96 -14.51
C CYS A 18 0.48 -14.03 -14.54
N CYS A 19 0.65 -12.76 -14.95
CA CYS A 19 -0.43 -11.78 -15.09
C CYS A 19 -1.29 -11.99 -16.36
N HIS A 20 -1.62 -13.25 -16.70
CA HIS A 20 -2.26 -13.60 -17.97
C HIS A 20 -3.72 -13.12 -18.11
N PRO A 21 -4.11 -12.47 -19.23
CA PRO A 21 -5.46 -11.96 -19.50
C PRO A 21 -6.61 -12.98 -19.35
N ALA A 22 -6.30 -14.26 -19.52
CA ALA A 22 -7.29 -15.35 -19.36
C ALA A 22 -7.80 -15.53 -17.92
N LEU A 23 -7.08 -15.04 -16.90
CA LEU A 23 -7.52 -15.09 -15.50
C LEU A 23 -8.31 -13.84 -15.13
N ALA A 24 -9.16 -13.92 -14.11
CA ALA A 24 -9.78 -12.72 -13.52
C ALA A 24 -8.68 -11.82 -12.89
N PRO A 25 -8.83 -10.49 -12.87
CA PRO A 25 -7.80 -9.57 -12.37
C PRO A 25 -7.25 -9.94 -10.98
N GLU A 26 -8.13 -10.19 -10.02
CA GLU A 26 -7.76 -10.53 -8.65
C GLU A 26 -7.06 -11.90 -8.57
N ALA A 27 -7.42 -12.82 -9.47
CA ALA A 27 -6.79 -14.14 -9.54
C ALA A 27 -5.37 -14.07 -10.12
N ARG A 28 -5.11 -13.17 -11.08
CA ARG A 28 -3.76 -12.91 -11.62
C ARG A 28 -2.82 -12.43 -10.53
N VAL A 29 -3.24 -11.40 -9.80
CA VAL A 29 -2.45 -10.78 -8.74
C VAL A 29 -2.21 -11.77 -7.61
N ALA A 30 -3.27 -12.42 -7.09
CA ALA A 30 -3.13 -13.39 -6.00
C ALA A 30 -2.21 -14.56 -6.35
N LEU A 31 -2.33 -15.13 -7.56
CA LEU A 31 -1.47 -16.22 -7.99
C LEU A 31 -0.01 -15.76 -8.11
N THR A 32 0.22 -14.57 -8.66
CA THR A 32 1.57 -14.02 -8.86
C THR A 32 2.24 -13.71 -7.53
N LEU A 33 1.53 -13.10 -6.58
CA LEU A 33 2.02 -12.88 -5.22
C LEU A 33 2.41 -14.21 -4.54
N ARG A 34 1.59 -15.26 -4.71
CA ARG A 34 1.87 -16.56 -4.10
C ARG A 34 3.08 -17.26 -4.72
N LEU A 35 3.24 -17.19 -6.04
CA LEU A 35 4.28 -17.94 -6.75
C LEU A 35 5.61 -17.20 -6.84
N LEU A 36 5.58 -15.87 -6.98
CA LEU A 36 6.76 -15.04 -7.27
C LEU A 36 7.01 -13.96 -6.22
N GLY A 37 5.96 -13.52 -5.52
CA GLY A 37 6.07 -12.59 -4.40
C GLY A 37 6.55 -13.27 -3.10
N GLY A 38 6.40 -14.59 -2.99
CA GLY A 38 6.78 -15.35 -1.79
C GLY A 38 5.76 -15.27 -0.64
N LEU A 39 4.67 -14.53 -0.82
CA LEU A 39 3.65 -14.33 0.20
C LEU A 39 2.87 -15.62 0.49
N THR A 40 2.48 -15.78 1.74
CA THR A 40 1.54 -16.80 2.24
C THR A 40 0.11 -16.49 1.80
N VAL A 41 -0.77 -17.48 1.91
CA VAL A 41 -2.19 -17.27 1.56
C VAL A 41 -2.84 -16.28 2.51
N ALA A 42 -2.48 -16.29 3.79
CA ALA A 42 -2.96 -15.36 4.81
C ALA A 42 -2.58 -13.91 4.49
N GLU A 43 -1.31 -13.64 4.17
CA GLU A 43 -0.83 -12.31 3.78
C GLU A 43 -1.57 -11.80 2.52
N ILE A 44 -1.76 -12.67 1.52
CA ILE A 44 -2.52 -12.32 0.31
C ILE A 44 -3.99 -12.08 0.64
N ALA A 45 -4.60 -12.85 1.54
CA ALA A 45 -5.99 -12.63 1.95
C ALA A 45 -6.18 -11.27 2.64
N ALA A 46 -5.25 -10.91 3.54
CA ALA A 46 -5.23 -9.63 4.23
C ALA A 46 -5.12 -8.46 3.23
N ALA A 47 -4.20 -8.54 2.26
CA ALA A 47 -4.05 -7.53 1.21
C ALA A 47 -5.32 -7.32 0.35
N PHE A 48 -6.15 -8.36 0.22
CA PHE A 48 -7.42 -8.31 -0.54
C PHE A 48 -8.65 -8.09 0.35
N LEU A 49 -8.49 -8.01 1.67
CA LEU A 49 -9.57 -7.93 2.65
C LEU A 49 -10.62 -9.04 2.47
N VAL A 50 -10.17 -10.28 2.24
CA VAL A 50 -11.06 -11.45 2.11
C VAL A 50 -10.63 -12.57 3.06
N PRO A 51 -11.54 -13.50 3.43
CA PRO A 51 -11.17 -14.66 4.23
C PRO A 51 -10.06 -15.50 3.56
N GLU A 52 -9.17 -16.07 4.37
CA GLU A 52 -8.07 -16.92 3.88
C GLU A 52 -8.59 -18.10 3.05
N THR A 53 -9.71 -18.69 3.44
CA THR A 53 -10.36 -19.79 2.70
C THR A 53 -10.81 -19.34 1.31
N THR A 54 -11.37 -18.13 1.17
CA THR A 54 -11.75 -17.54 -0.11
C THR A 54 -10.51 -17.34 -0.99
N MET A 55 -9.41 -16.86 -0.42
CA MET A 55 -8.15 -16.67 -1.14
C MET A 55 -7.52 -17.99 -1.58
N ALA A 56 -7.48 -19.00 -0.71
CA ALA A 56 -6.98 -20.34 -1.03
C ALA A 56 -7.74 -20.97 -2.20
N GLN A 57 -9.07 -20.85 -2.19
CA GLN A 57 -9.91 -21.32 -3.28
C GLN A 57 -9.67 -20.53 -4.58
N ARG A 58 -9.51 -19.20 -4.49
CA ARG A 58 -9.19 -18.34 -5.64
C ARG A 58 -7.89 -18.77 -6.31
N ILE A 59 -6.82 -18.96 -5.53
CA ILE A 59 -5.51 -19.42 -6.01
C ILE A 59 -5.64 -20.81 -6.65
N THR A 60 -6.35 -21.74 -6.02
CA THR A 60 -6.56 -23.10 -6.55
C THR A 60 -7.30 -23.07 -7.89
N ARG A 61 -8.37 -22.27 -8.01
CA ARG A 61 -9.11 -22.11 -9.26
C ARG A 61 -8.25 -21.47 -10.36
N ALA A 62 -7.43 -20.48 -10.02
CA ALA A 62 -6.51 -19.85 -10.96
C ALA A 62 -5.52 -20.87 -11.53
N LYS A 63 -4.89 -21.69 -10.68
CA LYS A 63 -3.98 -22.77 -11.11
C LYS A 63 -4.66 -23.78 -12.03
N LYS A 64 -5.88 -24.23 -11.68
CA LYS A 64 -6.68 -25.13 -12.53
C LYS A 64 -7.01 -24.51 -13.89
N LYS A 65 -7.35 -23.21 -13.92
CA LYS A 65 -7.66 -22.50 -15.17
C LYS A 65 -6.45 -22.38 -16.09
N ILE A 66 -5.26 -22.09 -15.55
CA ILE A 66 -4.00 -22.10 -16.34
C ILE A 66 -3.77 -23.48 -16.94
N ALA A 67 -3.83 -24.53 -16.11
CA ALA A 67 -3.60 -25.90 -16.55
C ALA A 67 -4.61 -26.34 -17.63
N GLY A 68 -5.90 -26.08 -17.44
CA GLY A 68 -6.94 -26.46 -18.40
C GLY A 68 -6.90 -25.66 -19.70
N ALA A 69 -6.49 -24.39 -19.66
CA ALA A 69 -6.39 -23.53 -20.84
C ALA A 69 -5.10 -23.74 -21.66
N HIS A 70 -4.19 -24.63 -21.22
CA HIS A 70 -2.90 -24.88 -21.85
C HIS A 70 -2.15 -23.59 -22.21
N ILE A 71 -2.25 -22.58 -21.32
CA ILE A 71 -1.64 -21.27 -21.56
C ILE A 71 -0.13 -21.50 -21.68
N PRO A 72 0.48 -21.22 -22.85
CA PRO A 72 1.90 -21.42 -23.00
C PRO A 72 2.61 -20.50 -22.02
N TYR A 73 3.55 -21.06 -21.28
CA TYR A 73 4.45 -20.29 -20.42
C TYR A 73 5.49 -19.59 -21.31
N ARG A 74 5.02 -18.66 -22.15
CA ARG A 74 5.86 -17.85 -23.02
C ARG A 74 6.03 -16.46 -22.45
N VAL A 75 7.21 -15.91 -22.70
CA VAL A 75 7.48 -14.48 -22.49
C VAL A 75 6.47 -13.67 -23.32
N PRO A 76 5.73 -12.72 -22.71
CA PRO A 76 4.82 -11.89 -23.47
C PRO A 76 5.57 -11.04 -24.50
N ASP A 77 4.94 -10.85 -25.67
CA ASP A 77 5.44 -9.92 -26.68
C ASP A 77 5.09 -8.47 -26.25
N GLU A 78 5.67 -7.47 -26.88
CA GLU A 78 5.43 -6.04 -26.55
C GLU A 78 3.93 -5.67 -26.54
N GLN A 79 3.20 -6.17 -27.53
CA GLN A 79 1.75 -6.00 -27.67
C GLN A 79 0.92 -6.64 -26.54
N ASP A 80 1.49 -7.60 -25.80
CA ASP A 80 0.81 -8.27 -24.69
C ASP A 80 0.94 -7.47 -23.37
N LEU A 81 1.91 -6.55 -23.27
CA LEU A 81 2.22 -5.84 -22.02
C LEU A 81 1.06 -4.97 -21.52
N PRO A 82 0.36 -4.16 -22.37
CA PRO A 82 -0.70 -3.28 -21.90
C PRO A 82 -1.84 -4.02 -21.18
N ALA A 83 -2.25 -5.20 -21.68
CA ALA A 83 -3.34 -5.98 -21.09
C ALA A 83 -2.98 -6.65 -19.74
N ARG A 84 -1.70 -6.61 -19.36
CA ARG A 84 -1.14 -7.26 -18.16
C ARG A 84 -0.69 -6.24 -17.12
N LEU A 85 -0.36 -5.04 -17.58
CA LEU A 85 0.31 -3.98 -16.82
C LEU A 85 -0.39 -3.66 -15.49
N ASP A 86 -1.71 -3.48 -15.48
CA ASP A 86 -2.44 -3.16 -14.24
C ASP A 86 -2.22 -4.20 -13.14
N ALA A 87 -2.21 -5.49 -13.52
CA ALA A 87 -1.95 -6.58 -12.58
C ALA A 87 -0.48 -6.60 -12.14
N VAL A 88 0.47 -6.28 -13.04
CA VAL A 88 1.90 -6.17 -12.72
C VAL A 88 2.14 -5.05 -11.71
N LEU A 89 1.59 -3.86 -11.95
CA LEU A 89 1.67 -2.72 -11.05
C LEU A 89 1.08 -3.07 -9.67
N ALA A 90 -0.08 -3.73 -9.64
CA ALA A 90 -0.69 -4.19 -8.40
C ALA A 90 0.18 -5.20 -7.65
N VAL A 91 0.81 -6.15 -8.34
CA VAL A 91 1.73 -7.11 -7.72
C VAL A 91 2.93 -6.39 -7.10
N VAL A 92 3.58 -5.49 -7.83
CA VAL A 92 4.75 -4.74 -7.32
C VAL A 92 4.36 -3.89 -6.10
N PHE A 93 3.21 -3.19 -6.17
CA PHE A 93 2.70 -2.40 -5.06
C PHE A 93 2.38 -3.26 -3.82
N LEU A 94 1.75 -4.43 -4.00
CA LEU A 94 1.40 -5.29 -2.88
C LEU A 94 2.62 -5.99 -2.25
N VAL A 95 3.63 -6.35 -3.05
CA VAL A 95 4.93 -6.80 -2.51
C VAL A 95 5.57 -5.69 -1.67
N PHE A 96 5.53 -4.45 -2.15
CA PHE A 96 6.03 -3.32 -1.37
C PHE A 96 5.26 -3.15 -0.06
N ASN A 97 3.92 -3.16 -0.07
CA ASN A 97 3.13 -2.97 1.15
C ASN A 97 3.40 -4.05 2.20
N GLU A 98 3.52 -5.31 1.76
CA GLU A 98 3.83 -6.45 2.63
C GLU A 98 5.26 -6.35 3.18
N GLY A 99 6.18 -5.68 2.48
CA GLY A 99 7.48 -5.28 3.00
C GLY A 99 7.41 -4.10 3.97
N TYR A 100 6.64 -3.07 3.63
CA TYR A 100 6.54 -1.78 4.32
C TYR A 100 6.02 -1.90 5.75
N LEU A 101 4.99 -2.73 5.93
CA LEU A 101 4.35 -3.06 7.19
C LEU A 101 3.91 -4.51 7.10
N ALA A 102 4.72 -5.42 7.64
CA ALA A 102 4.51 -6.86 7.49
C ALA A 102 3.18 -7.27 8.14
N THR A 103 2.37 -8.05 7.43
CA THR A 103 1.09 -8.52 7.97
C THR A 103 1.31 -9.45 9.18
N SER A 104 2.40 -10.21 9.18
CA SER A 104 2.73 -11.16 10.24
C SER A 104 4.25 -11.43 10.33
N GLY A 105 4.67 -12.10 11.41
CA GLY A 105 6.06 -12.48 11.65
C GLY A 105 6.73 -11.65 12.75
N ASP A 106 7.97 -12.02 13.09
CA ASP A 106 8.70 -11.41 14.22
C ASP A 106 9.25 -10.01 13.90
N ALA A 107 9.43 -9.70 12.61
CA ALA A 107 9.90 -8.41 12.14
C ALA A 107 8.73 -7.55 11.67
N PRO A 108 8.60 -6.29 12.14
CA PRO A 108 7.49 -5.42 11.74
C PRO A 108 7.61 -4.91 10.28
N MET A 109 8.75 -5.13 9.64
CA MET A 109 9.08 -4.71 8.28
C MET A 109 10.00 -5.74 7.62
N ARG A 110 9.92 -5.88 6.30
CA ARG A 110 10.78 -6.75 5.48
C ARG A 110 11.44 -5.96 4.36
N ASP A 111 12.61 -5.45 4.67
CA ASP A 111 13.43 -4.58 3.84
C ASP A 111 13.79 -5.17 2.47
N ASP A 112 13.93 -6.49 2.38
CA ASP A 112 14.20 -7.20 1.14
C ASP A 112 13.02 -7.08 0.16
N LEU A 113 11.77 -7.14 0.64
CA LEU A 113 10.59 -6.99 -0.20
C LEU A 113 10.40 -5.55 -0.71
N THR A 114 10.59 -4.54 0.15
CA THR A 114 10.47 -3.13 -0.26
C THR A 114 11.56 -2.77 -1.28
N SER A 115 12.80 -3.17 -1.02
CA SER A 115 13.94 -2.90 -1.91
C SER A 115 13.76 -3.58 -3.27
N GLU A 116 13.26 -4.82 -3.27
CA GLU A 116 12.96 -5.52 -4.52
C GLU A 116 11.80 -4.88 -5.29
N ALA A 117 10.74 -4.46 -4.62
CA ALA A 117 9.62 -3.79 -5.28
C ALA A 117 10.06 -2.46 -5.93
N ILE A 118 10.93 -1.70 -5.26
CA ILE A 118 11.54 -0.49 -5.86
C ILE A 118 12.39 -0.86 -7.07
N ARG A 119 13.23 -1.90 -6.99
CA ARG A 119 14.04 -2.39 -8.12
C ARG A 119 13.15 -2.75 -9.32
N LEU A 120 12.07 -3.50 -9.09
CA LEU A 120 11.12 -3.88 -10.13
C LEU A 120 10.38 -2.68 -10.72
N ALA A 121 9.98 -1.70 -9.89
CA ALA A 121 9.34 -0.47 -10.35
C ALA A 121 10.28 0.37 -11.24
N ARG A 122 11.59 0.42 -10.91
CA ARG A 122 12.60 1.08 -11.76
C ARG A 122 12.73 0.41 -13.12
N ILE A 123 12.80 -0.92 -13.15
CA ILE A 123 12.87 -1.69 -14.41
C ILE A 123 11.59 -1.50 -15.22
N LEU A 124 10.42 -1.52 -14.57
CA LEU A 124 9.14 -1.33 -15.23
C LEU A 124 9.03 0.07 -15.86
N ARG A 125 9.47 1.11 -15.16
CA ARG A 125 9.54 2.48 -15.72
C ARG A 125 10.48 2.56 -16.91
N ALA A 126 11.65 1.93 -16.85
CA ALA A 126 12.61 1.92 -17.95
C ALA A 126 12.07 1.17 -19.19
N LEU A 127 11.33 0.09 -18.97
CA LEU A 127 10.69 -0.69 -20.02
C LEU A 127 9.51 0.06 -20.66
N LEU A 128 8.75 0.83 -19.88
CA LEU A 128 7.52 1.50 -20.30
C LEU A 128 7.55 3.00 -19.97
N PRO A 129 8.45 3.78 -20.62
CA PRO A 129 8.64 5.19 -20.28
C PRO A 129 7.40 6.06 -20.54
N ASP A 130 6.57 5.67 -21.51
CA ASP A 130 5.36 6.41 -21.89
C ASP A 130 4.13 6.07 -21.02
N VAL A 131 4.29 5.20 -20.01
CA VAL A 131 3.22 4.77 -19.10
C VAL A 131 3.30 5.56 -17.80
N PRO A 132 2.41 6.55 -17.58
CA PRO A 132 2.52 7.44 -16.41
C PRO A 132 2.31 6.71 -15.08
N GLU A 133 1.49 5.66 -15.06
CA GLU A 133 1.25 4.87 -13.84
C GLU A 133 2.49 4.08 -13.38
N ALA A 134 3.41 3.71 -14.28
CA ALA A 134 4.68 3.09 -13.88
C ALA A 134 5.58 4.11 -13.16
N THR A 135 5.65 5.34 -13.68
CA THR A 135 6.34 6.47 -13.03
C THR A 135 5.68 6.82 -11.69
N GLY A 136 4.35 6.91 -11.65
CA GLY A 136 3.58 7.17 -10.43
C GLY A 136 3.80 6.10 -9.36
N LEU A 137 3.86 4.81 -9.75
CA LEU A 137 4.17 3.73 -8.81
C LEU A 137 5.58 3.88 -8.23
N LEU A 138 6.59 4.08 -9.07
CA LEU A 138 7.97 4.27 -8.58
C LEU A 138 8.05 5.47 -7.61
N ALA A 139 7.42 6.59 -7.95
CA ALA A 139 7.37 7.77 -7.09
C ALA A 139 6.72 7.47 -5.73
N LEU A 140 5.58 6.77 -5.74
CA LEU A 140 4.90 6.33 -4.52
C LEU A 140 5.81 5.47 -3.65
N LEU A 141 6.49 4.47 -4.23
CA LEU A 141 7.37 3.58 -3.47
C LEU A 141 8.53 4.35 -2.84
N LEU A 142 9.22 5.20 -3.61
CA LEU A 142 10.35 5.99 -3.11
C LEU A 142 9.95 6.96 -1.99
N LEU A 143 8.87 7.73 -2.17
CA LEU A 143 8.42 8.68 -1.15
C LEU A 143 7.94 7.98 0.14
N THR A 144 7.45 6.75 0.01
CA THR A 144 7.05 5.94 1.15
C THR A 144 8.26 5.32 1.84
N ASP A 145 9.23 4.83 1.08
CA ASP A 145 10.42 4.16 1.58
C ASP A 145 11.47 5.11 2.15
N ALA A 146 11.50 6.36 1.70
CA ALA A 146 12.43 7.38 2.23
C ALA A 146 12.32 7.57 3.75
N ARG A 147 11.18 7.19 4.34
CA ARG A 147 10.89 7.30 5.78
C ARG A 147 11.21 6.03 6.56
N ARG A 148 11.71 4.98 5.90
CA ARG A 148 11.91 3.62 6.44
C ARG A 148 12.64 3.62 7.77
N THR A 149 13.77 4.32 7.85
CA THR A 149 14.61 4.36 9.05
C THR A 149 13.92 5.01 10.25
N ALA A 150 12.97 5.92 10.02
CA ALA A 150 12.23 6.63 11.05
C ALA A 150 10.93 5.91 11.47
N ARG A 151 10.49 4.87 10.75
CA ARG A 151 9.16 4.27 10.90
C ARG A 151 8.98 3.47 12.19
N PHE A 152 10.04 2.86 12.68
CA PHE A 152 10.02 2.06 13.90
C PHE A 152 11.10 2.54 14.87
N ALA A 153 10.79 2.45 16.17
CA ALA A 153 11.77 2.70 17.21
C ALA A 153 12.95 1.70 17.09
N PRO A 154 14.20 2.11 17.35
CA PRO A 154 15.33 1.17 17.35
C PRO A 154 15.11 0.02 18.34
N GLY A 155 15.45 -1.21 17.93
CA GLY A 155 15.32 -2.41 18.76
C GLY A 155 14.53 -3.53 18.07
N ALA A 156 14.61 -4.75 18.60
CA ALA A 156 13.84 -5.88 18.08
C ALA A 156 12.32 -5.64 18.30
N GLY A 157 11.52 -5.83 17.25
CA GLY A 157 10.07 -5.58 17.30
C GLY A 157 9.67 -4.11 17.46
N GLY A 158 10.59 -3.18 17.18
CA GLY A 158 10.47 -1.74 17.40
C GLY A 158 9.07 -1.18 17.21
N GLU A 159 8.61 -0.39 18.18
CA GLU A 159 7.29 0.20 18.17
C GLU A 159 7.09 1.11 16.95
N LEU A 160 5.89 1.06 16.34
CA LEU A 160 5.55 1.94 15.22
C LEU A 160 5.57 3.41 15.67
N ILE A 161 6.26 4.25 14.90
CA ILE A 161 6.31 5.70 15.07
C ILE A 161 5.41 6.35 14.00
N THR A 162 4.40 7.08 14.46
CA THR A 162 3.45 7.76 13.56
C THR A 162 4.14 8.85 12.75
N LEU A 163 3.61 9.19 11.59
CA LEU A 163 4.19 10.22 10.71
C LEU A 163 4.45 11.56 11.43
N ALA A 164 3.60 11.93 12.38
CA ALA A 164 3.74 13.15 13.19
C ALA A 164 4.91 13.09 14.19
N GLU A 165 5.29 11.89 14.63
CA GLU A 165 6.33 11.64 15.63
C GLU A 165 7.67 11.23 14.99
N GLN A 166 7.70 11.01 13.67
CA GLN A 166 8.90 10.62 12.95
C GLN A 166 9.94 11.73 12.93
N ASP A 167 11.18 11.38 13.25
CA ASP A 167 12.33 12.26 13.06
C ASP A 167 12.64 12.41 11.56
N ARG A 168 12.23 13.55 11.00
CA ARG A 168 12.42 13.88 9.57
C ARG A 168 13.88 14.13 9.18
N SER A 169 14.81 14.27 10.14
CA SER A 169 16.24 14.34 9.84
C SER A 169 16.80 12.99 9.35
N ARG A 170 16.12 11.89 9.70
CA ARG A 170 16.49 10.52 9.31
C ARG A 170 15.94 10.10 7.95
N TRP A 171 15.10 10.93 7.33
CA TRP A 171 14.50 10.61 6.03
C TRP A 171 15.53 10.68 4.90
N ASP A 172 15.46 9.74 3.96
CA ASP A 172 16.32 9.70 2.79
C ASP A 172 15.99 10.85 1.85
N ARG A 173 16.87 11.84 1.81
CA ARG A 173 16.69 13.04 0.99
C ARG A 173 16.89 12.76 -0.50
N ALA A 174 17.63 11.71 -0.87
CA ALA A 174 17.82 11.34 -2.27
C ALA A 174 16.54 10.72 -2.84
N GLU A 175 15.94 9.76 -2.13
CA GLU A 175 14.67 9.16 -2.53
C GLU A 175 13.52 10.19 -2.53
N ILE A 176 13.49 11.11 -1.56
CA ILE A 176 12.52 12.21 -1.56
C ILE A 176 12.66 13.07 -2.82
N ARG A 177 13.87 13.55 -3.12
CA ARG A 177 14.09 14.39 -4.32
C ARG A 177 13.66 13.66 -5.60
N GLU A 178 14.11 12.41 -5.76
CA GLU A 178 13.74 11.62 -6.92
C GLU A 178 12.21 11.41 -7.01
N GLY A 179 11.57 11.03 -5.91
CA GLY A 179 10.13 10.85 -5.86
C GLY A 179 9.36 12.13 -6.23
N HIS A 180 9.80 13.29 -5.76
CA HIS A 180 9.22 14.58 -6.14
C HIS A 180 9.40 14.89 -7.63
N ASP A 181 10.57 14.63 -8.20
CA ASP A 181 10.83 14.85 -9.61
C ASP A 181 9.89 13.99 -10.48
N LEU A 182 9.69 12.71 -10.11
CA LEU A 182 8.76 11.80 -10.78
C LEU A 182 7.29 12.22 -10.60
N VAL A 183 6.90 12.76 -9.43
CA VAL A 183 5.56 13.33 -9.26
C VAL A 183 5.34 14.54 -10.18
N ARG A 184 6.33 15.44 -10.30
CA ARG A 184 6.24 16.59 -11.21
C ARG A 184 6.15 16.16 -12.67
N GLU A 185 6.88 15.11 -13.07
CA GLU A 185 6.77 14.48 -14.40
C GLU A 185 5.33 14.03 -14.68
N CYS A 186 4.71 13.29 -13.76
CA CYS A 186 3.33 12.85 -13.89
C CYS A 186 2.32 14.00 -13.94
N LEU A 187 2.49 15.03 -13.09
CA LEU A 187 1.61 16.20 -13.06
C LEU A 187 1.63 16.97 -14.39
N ALA A 188 2.80 17.09 -15.02
CA ALA A 188 2.93 17.77 -16.31
C ALA A 188 2.14 17.09 -17.45
N LEU A 189 1.88 15.78 -17.34
CA LEU A 189 1.10 15.03 -18.32
C LEU A 189 -0.42 15.25 -18.20
N GLY A 190 -0.92 15.72 -17.05
CA GLY A 190 -2.33 16.02 -16.84
C GLY A 190 -3.28 14.82 -16.94
N ARG A 191 -2.79 13.59 -16.74
CA ARG A 191 -3.55 12.33 -16.85
C ARG A 191 -3.47 11.53 -15.54
N PRO A 192 -4.13 11.99 -14.45
CA PRO A 192 -4.00 11.37 -13.14
C PRO A 192 -4.54 9.94 -13.14
N GLY A 193 -3.75 9.03 -12.58
CA GLY A 193 -4.16 7.67 -12.27
C GLY A 193 -3.90 7.32 -10.80
N ARG A 194 -4.20 6.08 -10.44
CA ARG A 194 -4.23 5.61 -9.04
C ARG A 194 -2.90 5.86 -8.35
N TYR A 195 -1.80 5.35 -8.93
CA TYR A 195 -0.49 5.42 -8.28
C TYR A 195 0.08 6.84 -8.31
N GLN A 196 -0.22 7.62 -9.36
CA GLN A 196 0.15 9.03 -9.43
C GLN A 196 -0.50 9.85 -8.30
N LEU A 197 -1.79 9.64 -8.02
CA LEU A 197 -2.48 10.36 -6.95
C LEU A 197 -1.97 9.95 -5.57
N LEU A 198 -1.72 8.65 -5.35
CA LEU A 198 -1.12 8.16 -4.10
C LEU A 198 0.30 8.71 -3.90
N ALA A 199 1.10 8.81 -4.98
CA ALA A 199 2.42 9.43 -4.94
C ALA A 199 2.33 10.91 -4.59
N ALA A 200 1.38 11.64 -5.20
CA ALA A 200 1.13 13.05 -4.89
C ALA A 200 0.75 13.25 -3.41
N VAL A 201 -0.08 12.38 -2.82
CA VAL A 201 -0.39 12.43 -1.38
C VAL A 201 0.89 12.28 -0.54
N ASN A 202 1.75 11.32 -0.88
CA ASN A 202 3.02 11.14 -0.16
C ASN A 202 3.99 12.32 -0.39
N ALA A 203 3.94 12.96 -1.55
CA ALA A 203 4.72 14.16 -1.85
C ALA A 203 4.32 15.31 -0.93
N VAL A 204 3.01 15.54 -0.68
CA VAL A 204 2.58 16.59 0.27
C VAL A 204 3.17 16.36 1.67
N HIS A 205 3.19 15.12 2.14
CA HIS A 205 3.77 14.80 3.45
C HIS A 205 5.30 14.93 3.51
N THR A 206 5.99 14.67 2.40
CA THR A 206 7.46 14.65 2.34
C THR A 206 8.07 16.01 1.99
N ASP A 207 7.27 16.92 1.40
CA ASP A 207 7.65 18.32 1.16
C ASP A 207 7.59 19.17 2.45
N ALA A 208 6.66 18.85 3.35
CA ALA A 208 6.47 19.58 4.59
C ALA A 208 7.72 19.52 5.49
N ALA A 209 8.11 20.65 6.09
CA ALA A 209 9.23 20.70 7.04
C ALA A 209 8.84 20.13 8.41
N ASP A 210 7.65 20.48 8.91
CA ASP A 210 7.01 19.93 10.10
C ASP A 210 5.64 19.31 9.77
N VAL A 211 5.08 18.45 10.64
CA VAL A 211 3.75 17.87 10.43
C VAL A 211 2.67 18.94 10.38
N ARG A 212 2.85 20.04 11.14
CA ARG A 212 1.94 21.19 11.17
C ARG A 212 1.90 21.95 9.85
N ASP A 213 2.92 21.81 9.01
CA ASP A 213 3.00 22.46 7.70
C ASP A 213 2.38 21.60 6.59
N THR A 214 1.84 20.41 6.91
CA THR A 214 1.19 19.55 5.92
C THR A 214 -0.06 20.24 5.37
N ASP A 215 -0.16 20.40 4.05
CA ASP A 215 -1.36 20.91 3.40
C ASP A 215 -2.45 19.82 3.36
N TRP A 216 -3.20 19.71 4.44
CA TRP A 216 -4.31 18.76 4.55
C TRP A 216 -5.43 19.04 3.54
N SER A 217 -5.59 20.29 3.09
CA SER A 217 -6.57 20.64 2.05
C SER A 217 -6.21 19.99 0.72
N GLN A 218 -4.92 19.99 0.38
CA GLN A 218 -4.40 19.29 -0.79
C GLN A 218 -4.52 17.77 -0.65
N VAL A 219 -4.20 17.20 0.52
CA VAL A 219 -4.36 15.76 0.78
C VAL A 219 -5.82 15.32 0.60
N ALA A 220 -6.78 16.06 1.17
CA ALA A 220 -8.20 15.76 1.03
C ALA A 220 -8.69 15.89 -0.44
N ALA A 221 -8.20 16.88 -1.18
CA ALA A 221 -8.50 17.05 -2.59
C ALA A 221 -7.96 15.88 -3.44
N LEU A 222 -6.73 15.44 -3.19
CA LEU A 222 -6.12 14.29 -3.88
C LEU A 222 -6.88 12.98 -3.60
N TYR A 223 -7.28 12.73 -2.36
CA TYR A 223 -8.12 11.57 -2.05
C TYR A 223 -9.52 11.66 -2.65
N THR A 224 -10.07 12.88 -2.80
CA THR A 224 -11.35 13.09 -3.48
C THR A 224 -11.23 12.75 -4.98
N GLN A 225 -10.15 13.15 -5.63
CA GLN A 225 -9.86 12.74 -7.02
C GLN A 225 -9.64 11.23 -7.13
N LEU A 226 -8.91 10.63 -6.18
CA LEU A 226 -8.67 9.19 -6.17
C LEU A 226 -9.97 8.40 -6.02
N ALA A 227 -10.87 8.83 -5.14
CA ALA A 227 -12.18 8.19 -4.94
C ALA A 227 -13.06 8.23 -6.19
N ALA A 228 -12.87 9.22 -7.08
CA ALA A 228 -13.61 9.31 -8.34
C ALA A 228 -13.15 8.27 -9.38
N ILE A 229 -11.87 7.87 -9.35
CA ILE A 229 -11.30 6.92 -10.33
C ILE A 229 -11.15 5.49 -9.79
N ASP A 230 -10.99 5.35 -8.47
CA ASP A 230 -10.84 4.07 -7.76
C ASP A 230 -11.70 4.09 -6.48
N PRO A 231 -13.03 4.00 -6.61
CA PRO A 231 -13.94 4.04 -5.48
C PRO A 231 -13.81 2.74 -4.66
N ASN A 232 -13.19 2.83 -3.49
CA ASN A 232 -13.14 1.72 -2.55
C ASN A 232 -13.12 2.20 -1.08
N PRO A 233 -13.51 1.35 -0.11
CA PRO A 233 -13.61 1.74 1.29
C PRO A 233 -12.29 2.20 1.92
N ILE A 234 -11.14 1.71 1.44
CA ILE A 234 -9.82 2.12 1.95
C ILE A 234 -9.50 3.56 1.54
N VAL A 235 -9.79 3.93 0.30
CA VAL A 235 -9.65 5.32 -0.16
C VAL A 235 -10.60 6.23 0.61
N ALA A 236 -11.83 5.79 0.90
CA ALA A 236 -12.77 6.55 1.71
C ALA A 236 -12.29 6.73 3.17
N LEU A 237 -11.72 5.69 3.78
CA LEU A 237 -11.11 5.76 5.12
C LEU A 237 -9.96 6.78 5.15
N ASN A 238 -9.04 6.69 4.19
CA ASN A 238 -7.90 7.61 4.12
C ASN A 238 -8.33 9.07 3.89
N ARG A 239 -9.40 9.28 3.09
CA ARG A 239 -10.01 10.60 2.92
C ARG A 239 -10.61 11.12 4.23
N ALA A 240 -11.28 10.27 5.00
CA ALA A 240 -11.85 10.65 6.30
C ALA A 240 -10.76 11.08 7.30
N VAL A 241 -9.58 10.45 7.28
CA VAL A 241 -8.42 10.88 8.07
C VAL A 241 -7.99 12.30 7.68
N ALA A 242 -7.91 12.62 6.39
CA ALA A 242 -7.59 13.98 5.94
C ALA A 242 -8.66 15.01 6.37
N ILE A 243 -9.94 14.62 6.30
CA ILE A 243 -11.07 15.44 6.77
C ILE A 243 -10.99 15.69 8.29
N ALA A 244 -10.49 14.73 9.08
CA ALA A 244 -10.33 14.90 10.52
C ALA A 244 -9.39 16.06 10.90
N GLU A 245 -8.41 16.35 10.03
CA GLU A 245 -7.44 17.43 10.21
C GLU A 245 -7.97 18.79 9.77
N LEU A 246 -8.99 18.82 8.88
CA LEU A 246 -9.62 20.05 8.39
C LEU A 246 -10.88 20.41 9.17
N ASP A 247 -11.83 19.49 9.23
CA ASP A 247 -13.18 19.69 9.75
C ASP A 247 -13.36 19.11 11.16
N GLY A 248 -12.33 18.43 11.67
CA GLY A 248 -12.26 17.91 13.02
C GLY A 248 -12.72 16.45 13.18
N PRO A 249 -12.41 15.85 14.35
CA PRO A 249 -12.55 14.41 14.55
C PRO A 249 -14.00 13.90 14.56
N GLY A 250 -14.97 14.77 14.89
CA GLY A 250 -16.40 14.41 14.90
C GLY A 250 -16.96 14.15 13.50
N VAL A 251 -16.60 15.01 12.53
CA VAL A 251 -17.02 14.87 11.13
C VAL A 251 -16.40 13.61 10.52
N ALA A 252 -15.10 13.41 10.74
CA ALA A 252 -14.41 12.22 10.27
C ALA A 252 -14.96 10.93 10.89
N LEU A 253 -15.29 10.92 12.19
CA LEU A 253 -15.83 9.73 12.85
C LEU A 253 -17.15 9.28 12.23
N ALA A 254 -18.05 10.22 11.91
CA ALA A 254 -19.30 9.90 11.23
C ALA A 254 -19.05 9.25 9.86
N LEU A 255 -18.07 9.76 9.09
CA LEU A 255 -17.68 9.15 7.81
C LEU A 255 -17.06 7.76 7.99
N VAL A 256 -16.24 7.56 9.02
CA VAL A 256 -15.59 6.29 9.31
C VAL A 256 -16.60 5.23 9.74
N ASP A 257 -17.56 5.59 10.59
CA ASP A 257 -18.56 4.66 11.14
C ASP A 257 -19.46 4.02 10.06
N ASP A 258 -19.63 4.68 8.91
CA ASP A 258 -20.43 4.19 7.79
C ASP A 258 -19.67 3.23 6.83
N LEU A 259 -18.36 3.02 7.04
CA LEU A 259 -17.53 2.20 6.15
C LEU A 259 -17.63 0.70 6.49
N PRO A 260 -17.78 -0.20 5.49
CA PRO A 260 -17.89 -1.65 5.69
C PRO A 260 -16.50 -2.27 5.90
N LEU A 261 -15.82 -1.90 6.98
CA LEU A 261 -14.42 -2.23 7.29
C LEU A 261 -14.24 -2.78 8.72
N GLU A 262 -15.28 -3.37 9.31
CA GLU A 262 -15.27 -3.86 10.70
C GLU A 262 -14.27 -5.01 10.94
N GLY A 263 -13.83 -5.68 9.88
CA GLY A 263 -12.78 -6.70 9.91
C GLY A 263 -11.36 -6.15 9.73
N TYR A 264 -11.20 -4.85 9.47
CA TYR A 264 -9.91 -4.25 9.12
C TYR A 264 -9.32 -3.47 10.30
N HIS A 265 -8.10 -3.81 10.71
CA HIS A 265 -7.50 -3.26 11.93
C HIS A 265 -7.32 -1.73 11.87
N ALA A 266 -6.92 -1.18 10.71
CA ALA A 266 -6.66 0.25 10.57
C ALA A 266 -7.96 1.08 10.63
N TRP A 267 -9.12 0.50 10.32
CA TRP A 267 -10.41 1.13 10.56
C TRP A 267 -10.65 1.33 12.06
N HIS A 268 -10.45 0.27 12.86
CA HIS A 268 -10.56 0.35 14.33
C HIS A 268 -9.53 1.30 14.93
N ALA A 269 -8.27 1.29 14.44
CA ALA A 269 -7.22 2.20 14.91
C ALA A 269 -7.56 3.67 14.63
N THR A 270 -8.06 3.97 13.43
CA THR A 270 -8.52 5.31 13.04
C THR A 270 -9.67 5.76 13.95
N ARG A 271 -10.68 4.90 14.10
CA ARG A 271 -11.83 5.16 14.97
C ARG A 271 -11.41 5.43 16.42
N ALA A 272 -10.48 4.64 16.96
CA ALA A 272 -9.95 4.79 18.31
C ALA A 272 -9.26 6.15 18.52
N ASP A 273 -8.46 6.61 17.56
CA ASP A 273 -7.82 7.93 17.66
C ASP A 273 -8.83 9.08 17.59
N LEU A 274 -9.82 9.01 16.69
CA LEU A 274 -10.88 10.01 16.58
C LEU A 274 -11.71 10.11 17.87
N LEU A 275 -12.10 8.97 18.44
CA LEU A 275 -12.82 8.90 19.71
C LEU A 275 -12.00 9.46 20.88
N ARG A 276 -10.69 9.17 20.91
CA ARG A 276 -9.76 9.73 21.89
C ARG A 276 -9.66 11.25 21.78
N ARG A 277 -9.56 11.80 20.56
CA ARG A 277 -9.54 13.26 20.32
C ARG A 277 -10.84 13.94 20.75
N LEU A 278 -11.96 13.21 20.74
CA LEU A 278 -13.27 13.67 21.23
C LEU A 278 -13.47 13.49 22.75
N GLY A 279 -12.48 12.96 23.49
CA GLY A 279 -12.59 12.70 24.93
C GLY A 279 -13.46 11.48 25.29
N ARG A 280 -13.83 10.64 24.31
CA ARG A 280 -14.65 9.43 24.51
C ARG A 280 -13.77 8.23 24.88
N SER A 281 -13.10 8.30 26.04
CA SER A 281 -12.07 7.34 26.44
C SER A 281 -12.55 5.88 26.49
N GLY A 282 -13.77 5.62 26.97
CA GLY A 282 -14.34 4.26 27.01
C GLY A 282 -14.49 3.64 25.63
N ASP A 283 -15.09 4.38 24.70
CA ASP A 283 -15.27 3.93 23.31
C ASP A 283 -13.94 3.80 22.59
N ALA A 284 -13.01 4.74 22.83
CA ALA A 284 -11.66 4.69 22.27
C ALA A 284 -10.91 3.44 22.74
N ARG A 285 -11.00 3.08 24.02
CA ARG A 285 -10.38 1.87 24.58
C ARG A 285 -10.91 0.61 23.89
N ALA A 286 -12.22 0.49 23.74
CA ALA A 286 -12.84 -0.64 23.04
C ALA A 286 -12.38 -0.74 21.58
N ALA A 287 -12.29 0.39 20.87
CA ALA A 287 -11.79 0.43 19.50
C ALA A 287 -10.29 0.05 19.41
N TYR A 288 -9.44 0.51 20.35
CA TYR A 288 -8.05 0.06 20.41
C TYR A 288 -7.93 -1.44 20.65
N ASP A 289 -8.70 -2.01 21.58
CA ASP A 289 -8.67 -3.46 21.86
C ASP A 289 -9.04 -4.29 20.61
N ARG A 290 -10.02 -3.81 19.82
CA ARG A 290 -10.36 -4.42 18.52
C ARG A 290 -9.24 -4.28 17.50
N ALA A 291 -8.61 -3.12 17.39
CA ALA A 291 -7.48 -2.90 16.50
C ALA A 291 -6.29 -3.82 16.83
N ILE A 292 -5.97 -3.95 18.13
CA ILE A 292 -4.91 -4.83 18.64
C ILE A 292 -5.24 -6.30 18.30
N GLY A 293 -6.47 -6.74 18.55
CA GLY A 293 -6.86 -8.13 18.29
C GLY A 293 -6.91 -8.52 16.80
N LEU A 294 -6.91 -7.54 15.89
CA LEU A 294 -6.91 -7.75 14.43
C LEU A 294 -5.55 -7.50 13.78
N SER A 295 -4.56 -6.96 14.51
CA SER A 295 -3.21 -6.76 14.00
C SER A 295 -2.29 -7.89 14.47
N ALA A 296 -1.46 -8.40 13.55
CA ALA A 296 -0.40 -9.35 13.86
C ALA A 296 1.00 -8.74 13.69
N ASN A 297 1.10 -7.44 13.38
CA ASN A 297 2.37 -6.74 13.29
C ASN A 297 2.82 -6.30 14.70
N PRO A 298 4.01 -6.73 15.17
CA PRO A 298 4.43 -6.46 16.54
C PRO A 298 4.61 -4.96 16.83
N GLY A 299 5.07 -4.18 15.85
CA GLY A 299 5.28 -2.74 16.00
C GLY A 299 3.97 -1.96 16.09
N GLU A 300 2.96 -2.33 15.29
CA GLU A 300 1.61 -1.76 15.41
C GLU A 300 0.94 -2.14 16.73
N VAL A 301 1.02 -3.41 17.12
CA VAL A 301 0.44 -3.88 18.39
C VAL A 301 1.03 -3.13 19.56
N ALA A 302 2.36 -2.93 19.59
CA ALA A 302 3.03 -2.13 20.61
C ALA A 302 2.51 -0.69 20.64
N TYR A 303 2.42 -0.04 19.47
CA TYR A 303 1.90 1.33 19.34
C TYR A 303 0.46 1.45 19.86
N LEU A 304 -0.43 0.60 19.38
CA LEU A 304 -1.85 0.63 19.74
C LEU A 304 -2.04 0.35 21.25
N THR A 305 -1.27 -0.58 21.81
CA THR A 305 -1.27 -0.88 23.26
C THR A 305 -0.86 0.34 24.07
N ARG A 306 0.25 0.99 23.71
CA ARG A 306 0.71 2.21 24.38
C ARG A 306 -0.35 3.32 24.33
N ARG A 307 -0.99 3.52 23.17
CA ARG A 307 -2.03 4.55 23.00
C ARG A 307 -3.28 4.26 23.82
N ARG A 308 -3.70 3.00 23.91
CA ARG A 308 -4.81 2.58 24.77
C ARG A 308 -4.50 2.83 26.24
N ASP A 309 -3.28 2.51 26.68
CA ASP A 309 -2.90 2.59 28.10
C ASP A 309 -2.69 4.05 28.56
N GLN A 310 -2.48 4.98 27.63
CA GLN A 310 -2.47 6.43 27.88
C GLN A 310 -3.87 7.03 28.12
N LEU A 311 -4.94 6.29 27.81
CA LEU A 311 -6.30 6.74 28.12
C LEU A 311 -6.50 6.70 29.64
N GLY A 312 -6.79 7.86 30.24
CA GLY A 312 -7.24 7.93 31.64
C GLY A 312 -8.46 7.05 31.89
N GLY A 313 -8.59 6.56 33.13
CA GLY A 313 -9.76 5.82 33.60
C GLY A 313 -11.04 6.64 33.58
#